data_AF-A0A2E7Y406-F1
#
_entry.id   AF-A0A2E7Y406-F1
#
_cell.length_a   1.000
_cell.length_b   1.000
_cell.length_c   1.000
_cell.angle_alpha   90.00
_cell.angle_beta   90.00
_cell.angle_gamma   90.00
#
_symmetry.space_group_name_H-M   'P 1'
#
loop_
_entity.id
_entity.type
_entity.pdbx_description
1 polymer ?
#
loop_
_entity_poly.entity_id
_entity_poly.type
_entity_poly.pdbx_seq_one_letter_code
_entity_poly.pdbx_strand_id
1 'polypeptide(L)'
;MLRYSPIRFDPSTEGERSLGVNPVPNTPARKKQIRQDEHRRARNRWRKSIIKDRTKDFLEAIHDRNVDAAETAFRAVQKELDRVSTTSTIHKNHAARRKSRLSRRLRDLKTSLTG
;
A
#
# COMPACT_ATOMS: atom_id res chain seq x y z
N MET A 1 -10.12 12.96 -39.56
CA MET A 1 -9.41 11.66 -39.63
C MET A 1 -8.11 11.82 -38.83
N LEU A 2 -7.98 11.06 -37.73
CA LEU A 2 -6.93 11.15 -36.71
C LEU A 2 -5.54 10.78 -37.25
N ARG A 3 -4.48 11.46 -36.78
CA ARG A 3 -3.21 10.83 -36.34
C ARG A 3 -2.56 11.65 -35.22
N TYR A 4 -2.85 11.27 -33.97
CA TYR A 4 -2.05 11.65 -32.81
C TYR A 4 -0.60 11.21 -33.07
N SER A 5 0.35 12.15 -32.98
CA SER A 5 1.78 11.83 -33.04
C SER A 5 2.16 11.01 -31.81
N PRO A 6 2.77 9.83 -31.96
CA PRO A 6 3.27 9.04 -30.85
C PRO A 6 4.41 9.81 -30.17
N ILE A 7 4.31 9.95 -28.85
CA ILE A 7 5.40 10.42 -27.98
C ILE A 7 6.54 9.43 -28.16
N ARG A 8 7.50 9.75 -29.04
CA ARG A 8 8.74 8.98 -29.19
C ARG A 8 9.49 9.08 -27.86
N PHE A 9 9.74 7.93 -27.26
CA PHE A 9 10.65 7.78 -26.13
C PHE A 9 12.04 8.23 -26.57
N ASP A 10 12.53 9.34 -26.00
CA ASP A 10 13.88 9.86 -26.24
C ASP A 10 14.83 9.33 -25.15
N PRO A 11 15.76 8.42 -25.47
CA PRO A 11 16.68 7.83 -24.50
C PRO A 11 17.80 8.78 -24.05
N SER A 12 17.94 9.98 -24.64
CA SER A 12 18.98 10.93 -24.24
C SER A 12 18.70 11.61 -22.88
N THR A 13 17.44 11.60 -22.41
CA THR A 13 17.04 12.17 -21.11
C THR A 13 17.22 11.21 -19.92
N GLU A 14 17.69 9.98 -20.17
CA GLU A 14 17.95 8.97 -19.13
C GLU A 14 19.02 9.43 -18.11
N GLY A 15 19.94 10.31 -18.55
CA GLY A 15 21.05 10.83 -17.74
C GLY A 15 20.69 11.93 -16.73
N GLU A 16 19.52 12.55 -16.84
CA GLU A 16 19.12 13.66 -15.94
C GLU A 16 18.55 13.16 -14.61
N ARG A 17 18.28 11.86 -14.48
CA ARG A 17 17.75 11.26 -13.24
C ARG A 17 18.79 11.12 -12.12
N SER A 18 20.08 11.35 -12.40
CA SER A 18 21.18 11.30 -11.43
C SER A 18 21.71 12.67 -10.99
N LEU A 19 21.34 13.75 -11.69
CA LEU A 19 21.64 15.10 -11.27
C LEU A 19 20.64 15.48 -10.18
N GLY A 20 21.12 15.81 -8.98
CA GLY A 20 20.33 16.27 -7.83
C GLY A 20 19.60 17.60 -8.05
N VAL A 21 18.96 17.77 -9.21
CA VAL A 21 18.04 18.85 -9.52
C VAL A 21 16.75 18.53 -8.76
N ASN A 22 16.70 19.00 -7.51
CA ASN A 22 15.43 19.20 -6.83
C ASN A 22 14.50 19.91 -7.81
N PRO A 23 13.26 19.43 -8.02
CA PRO A 23 12.31 20.12 -8.88
C PRO A 23 12.00 21.46 -8.22
N VAL A 24 12.79 22.47 -8.58
CA VAL A 24 12.65 23.83 -8.12
C VAL A 24 11.24 24.22 -8.54
N PRO A 25 10.35 24.60 -7.61
CA PRO A 25 9.00 24.98 -7.99
C PRO A 25 9.08 26.27 -8.81
N ASN A 26 9.02 26.14 -10.13
CA ASN A 26 9.06 27.26 -11.06
C ASN A 26 7.84 28.19 -10.95
N THR A 27 6.80 27.78 -10.20
CA THR A 27 5.58 28.54 -9.96
C THR A 27 5.13 28.47 -8.50
N PRO A 28 4.46 29.51 -7.97
CA PRO A 28 3.96 29.54 -6.58
C PRO A 28 2.96 28.41 -6.29
N ALA A 29 2.18 28.01 -7.30
CA ALA A 29 1.26 26.87 -7.21
C ALA A 29 2.00 25.54 -6.96
N ARG A 30 3.14 25.33 -7.63
CA ARG A 30 3.96 24.12 -7.46
C ARG A 30 4.57 24.05 -6.05
N LYS A 31 5.05 25.16 -5.51
CA LYS A 31 5.57 25.23 -4.13
C LYS A 31 4.49 24.85 -3.10
N LYS A 32 3.23 25.22 -3.34
CA LYS A 32 2.10 24.81 -2.50
C LYS A 32 1.81 23.31 -2.62
N GLN A 33 1.81 22.75 -3.84
CA GLN A 33 1.59 21.32 -4.05
C GLN A 33 2.65 20.46 -3.34
N ILE A 34 3.94 20.81 -3.47
CA ILE A 34 5.04 20.06 -2.83
C ILE A 34 4.82 19.97 -1.32
N ARG A 35 4.54 21.08 -0.64
CA ARG A 35 4.24 21.10 0.81
C ARG A 35 3.05 20.21 1.16
N GLN A 36 1.96 20.31 0.39
CA GLN A 36 0.77 19.48 0.63
C GLN A 36 1.05 17.99 0.42
N ASP A 37 1.83 17.66 -0.61
CA ASP A 37 2.20 16.29 -0.94
C ASP A 37 3.10 15.68 0.13
N GLU A 38 4.05 16.42 0.70
CA GLU A 38 4.87 15.95 1.82
C GLU A 38 4.01 15.56 3.02
N HIS A 39 3.08 16.42 3.43
CA HIS A 39 2.16 16.11 4.54
C HIS A 39 1.24 14.93 4.25
N ARG A 40 0.75 14.79 3.00
CA ARG A 40 -0.05 13.63 2.58
C ARG A 40 0.79 12.35 2.55
N ARG A 41 2.02 12.42 2.04
CA ARG A 41 2.97 11.32 1.96
C ARG A 41 3.35 10.80 3.35
N ALA A 42 3.63 11.68 4.31
CA ALA A 42 3.95 11.29 5.68
C ALA A 42 2.80 10.50 6.34
N ARG A 43 1.57 11.03 6.27
CA ARG A 43 0.38 10.34 6.81
C ARG A 43 0.10 9.01 6.12
N ASN A 44 0.19 8.98 4.79
CA ASN A 44 -0.04 7.76 4.03
C ASN A 44 1.04 6.71 4.26
N ARG A 45 2.29 7.13 4.48
CA ARG A 45 3.39 6.24 4.85
C ARG A 45 3.11 5.59 6.20
N TRP A 46 2.79 6.39 7.22
CA TRP A 46 2.48 5.88 8.56
C TRP A 46 1.35 4.85 8.56
N ARG A 47 0.21 5.15 7.89
CA ARG A 47 -0.91 4.21 7.75
C ARG A 47 -0.52 2.90 7.05
N LYS A 48 0.29 3.00 5.99
CA LYS A 48 0.78 1.82 5.25
C LYS A 48 1.72 0.97 6.10
N SER A 49 2.57 1.60 6.90
CA SER A 49 3.48 0.90 7.82
C SER A 49 2.69 0.10 8.86
N ILE A 50 1.69 0.70 9.52
CA ILE A 50 0.87 -0.01 10.51
C ILE A 50 0.23 -1.26 9.90
N ILE A 51 -0.38 -1.15 8.72
CA ILE A 51 -0.98 -2.31 8.05
C ILE A 51 0.08 -3.38 7.75
N LYS A 52 1.28 -2.98 7.32
CA LYS A 52 2.39 -3.90 7.05
C LYS A 52 2.82 -4.64 8.32
N ASP A 53 2.98 -3.91 9.42
CA ASP A 53 3.40 -4.46 10.70
C ASP A 53 2.37 -5.48 11.21
N ARG A 54 1.08 -5.12 11.24
CA ARG A 54 0.00 -6.06 11.62
C ARG A 54 -0.10 -7.28 10.70
N THR A 55 0.17 -7.09 9.41
CA THR A 55 0.22 -8.21 8.48
C THR A 55 1.41 -9.12 8.77
N LYS A 56 2.56 -8.57 9.21
CA LYS A 56 3.73 -9.34 9.63
C LYS A 56 3.41 -10.18 10.86
N ASP A 57 2.80 -9.59 11.90
CA ASP A 57 2.35 -10.30 13.11
C ASP A 57 1.47 -11.50 12.76
N PHE A 58 0.53 -11.34 11.82
CA PHE A 58 -0.33 -12.42 11.34
C PHE A 58 0.43 -13.52 10.59
N LEU A 59 1.43 -13.16 9.79
CA LEU A 59 2.24 -14.13 9.06
C LEU A 59 3.15 -14.94 9.98
N GLU A 60 3.67 -14.31 11.04
CA GLU A 60 4.42 -14.99 12.10
C GLU A 60 3.52 -15.98 12.85
N ALA A 61 2.30 -15.58 13.22
CA ALA A 61 1.34 -16.49 13.86
C ALA A 61 0.96 -17.71 12.99
N ILE A 62 0.89 -17.54 11.66
CA ILE A 62 0.68 -18.66 10.73
C ILE A 62 1.89 -19.60 10.71
N HIS A 63 3.10 -19.03 10.69
CA HIS A 63 4.34 -19.83 10.69
C HIS A 63 4.41 -20.71 11.94
N ASP A 64 4.03 -20.15 13.10
CA ASP A 64 4.04 -20.85 14.38
C ASP A 64 2.82 -21.79 14.57
N ARG A 65 1.93 -21.88 13.57
CA ARG A 65 0.72 -22.73 13.52
C ARG A 65 -0.26 -22.53 14.68
N ASN A 66 -0.21 -21.38 15.35
CA ASN A 66 -1.13 -21.05 16.44
C ASN A 66 -2.43 -20.44 15.88
N VAL A 67 -3.51 -21.25 15.88
CA VAL A 67 -4.80 -20.87 15.30
C VAL A 67 -5.48 -19.72 16.05
N ASP A 68 -5.40 -19.70 17.39
CA ASP A 68 -6.06 -18.68 18.21
C ASP A 68 -5.37 -17.32 18.09
N ALA A 69 -4.03 -17.32 18.11
CA ALA A 69 -3.23 -16.13 17.87
C ALA A 69 -3.45 -15.59 16.44
N ALA A 70 -3.54 -16.47 15.44
CA ALA A 70 -3.80 -16.07 14.05
C ALA A 70 -5.18 -15.44 13.86
N GLU A 71 -6.22 -15.92 14.56
CA GLU A 71 -7.55 -15.30 14.53
C GLU A 71 -7.55 -13.90 15.14
N THR A 72 -6.89 -13.75 16.29
CA THR A 72 -6.81 -12.46 16.99
C THR A 72 -6.04 -11.43 16.15
N ALA A 73 -4.90 -11.83 15.57
CA ALA A 73 -4.14 -11.01 14.66
C ALA A 73 -4.93 -10.65 13.39
N PHE A 74 -5.71 -11.61 12.84
CA PHE A 74 -6.57 -11.35 11.68
C PHE A 74 -7.64 -10.30 11.98
N ARG A 75 -8.31 -10.37 13.14
CA ARG A 75 -9.30 -9.36 13.57
C ARG A 75 -8.67 -7.97 13.68
N ALA A 76 -7.45 -7.88 14.23
CA ALA A 76 -6.72 -6.62 14.32
C ALA A 76 -6.37 -6.04 12.94
N VAL A 77 -5.89 -6.87 12.00
CA VAL A 77 -5.60 -6.46 10.62
C VAL A 77 -6.87 -6.00 9.90
N GLN A 78 -7.98 -6.70 10.08
CA GLN A 78 -9.26 -6.36 9.46
C GLN A 78 -9.75 -4.98 9.93
N LYS A 79 -9.71 -4.72 11.24
CA LYS A 79 -10.09 -3.42 11.82
C LYS A 79 -9.29 -2.27 11.21
N GLU A 80 -7.97 -2.43 11.10
CA GLU A 80 -7.11 -1.37 10.57
C GLU A 80 -7.29 -1.17 9.06
N LEU A 81 -7.44 -2.24 8.28
CA LEU A 81 -7.73 -2.15 6.85
C LEU A 81 -9.02 -1.38 6.58
N ASP A 82 -10.07 -1.66 7.36
CA ASP A 82 -11.37 -1.01 7.18
C ASP A 82 -11.31 0.46 7.59
N ARG A 83 -10.61 0.78 8.69
CA ARG A 83 -10.35 2.17 9.08
C ARG A 83 -9.58 2.95 8.02
N VAL A 84 -8.56 2.35 7.41
CA VAL A 84 -7.76 3.02 6.38
C VAL A 84 -8.53 3.13 5.06
N SER A 85 -9.45 2.21 4.79
CA SER A 85 -10.25 2.19 3.54
C SER A 85 -11.21 3.38 3.40
N THR A 86 -11.63 4.00 4.51
CA THR A 86 -12.47 5.20 4.50
C THR A 86 -11.66 6.46 4.12
N THR A 87 -10.33 6.39 4.21
CA THR A 87 -9.43 7.49 3.81
C THR A 87 -8.92 7.30 2.38
N SER A 88 -8.40 8.38 1.77
CA SER A 88 -7.78 8.36 0.44
C SER A 88 -6.48 7.54 0.33
N THR A 89 -6.10 6.80 1.37
CA THR A 89 -4.86 6.01 1.40
C THR A 89 -5.01 4.71 0.60
N ILE A 90 -6.13 4.00 0.77
CA ILE A 90 -6.39 2.69 0.17
C ILE A 90 -7.84 2.63 -0.29
N HIS A 91 -8.07 2.23 -1.55
CA HIS A 91 -9.42 2.05 -2.06
C HIS A 91 -10.12 0.83 -1.43
N LYS A 92 -11.45 0.91 -1.24
CA LYS A 92 -12.29 -0.18 -0.68
C LYS A 92 -12.03 -1.55 -1.29
N ASN A 93 -11.90 -1.62 -2.63
CA ASN A 93 -11.64 -2.88 -3.33
C ASN A 93 -10.24 -3.44 -3.02
N HIS A 94 -9.24 -2.57 -2.78
CA HIS A 94 -7.91 -3.02 -2.42
C HIS A 94 -7.88 -3.58 -1.00
N ALA A 95 -8.61 -2.95 -0.06
CA ALA A 95 -8.81 -3.49 1.28
C ALA A 95 -9.55 -4.85 1.24
N ALA A 96 -10.64 -4.95 0.47
CA ALA A 96 -11.39 -6.20 0.28
C ALA A 96 -10.52 -7.34 -0.27
N ARG A 97 -9.68 -7.06 -1.29
CA ARG A 97 -8.74 -8.05 -1.85
C ARG A 97 -7.74 -8.55 -0.79
N ARG A 98 -7.22 -7.67 0.05
CA ARG A 98 -6.30 -8.06 1.14
C ARG A 98 -7.00 -8.92 2.18
N LYS A 99 -8.20 -8.52 2.63
CA LYS A 99 -9.02 -9.30 3.57
C LYS A 99 -9.31 -10.71 3.04
N SER A 100 -9.71 -10.82 1.78
CA SER A 100 -9.95 -12.10 1.12
C SER A 100 -8.71 -13.00 1.13
N ARG A 101 -7.54 -12.48 0.73
CA ARG A 101 -6.28 -13.24 0.70
C ARG A 101 -5.87 -13.75 2.08
N LEU A 102 -5.96 -12.93 3.13
CA LEU A 102 -5.60 -13.33 4.49
C LEU A 102 -6.59 -14.37 5.05
N SER A 103 -7.89 -14.18 4.78
CA SER A 103 -8.91 -15.14 5.20
C SER A 103 -8.75 -16.50 4.52
N ARG A 104 -8.29 -16.53 3.27
CA ARG A 104 -7.98 -17.78 2.57
C ARG A 104 -6.84 -18.53 3.27
N ARG A 105 -5.75 -17.84 3.61
CA ARG A 105 -4.62 -18.45 4.34
C ARG A 105 -5.02 -19.05 5.70
N LEU A 106 -5.88 -18.35 6.44
CA LEU A 106 -6.38 -18.86 7.71
C LEU A 106 -7.27 -20.09 7.52
N ARG A 107 -8.12 -20.11 6.49
CA ARG A 107 -8.92 -21.28 6.13
C ARG A 107 -8.03 -22.45 5.72
N ASP A 108 -7.03 -22.23 4.88
CA ASP A 108 -6.11 -23.28 4.43
C ASP A 108 -5.40 -23.93 5.62
N LEU A 109 -4.96 -23.14 6.61
CA LEU A 109 -4.38 -23.64 7.87
C LEU A 109 -5.38 -24.52 8.65
N LYS A 110 -6.62 -24.06 8.81
CA LYS A 110 -7.66 -24.82 9.50
C LYS A 110 -8.01 -26.12 8.77
N THR A 111 -8.17 -26.08 7.45
CA THR A 111 -8.45 -27.27 6.64
C THR A 111 -7.36 -28.31 6.78
N SER A 112 -6.08 -27.91 6.80
CA SER A 112 -4.96 -28.85 6.99
C SER A 112 -4.91 -29.52 8.37
N LEU A 113 -5.62 -28.97 9.37
CA LEU A 113 -5.70 -29.53 10.71
C LEU A 113 -6.90 -30.46 10.88
N THR A 114 -7.95 -30.29 10.08
CA THR A 114 -9.23 -31.01 10.19
C THR A 114 -9.36 -32.19 9.21
N GLY A 115 -8.35 -32.46 8.38
CA GLY A 115 -8.31 -33.62 7.47
C GLY A 115 -7.09 -34.49 7.74
#